data_AF-A0A914TXT9-F1
#
_entry.id   AF-A0A914TXT9-F1
#
_cell.length_a   1.000
_cell.length_b   1.000
_cell.length_c   1.000
_cell.angle_alpha   90.00
_cell.angle_beta   90.00
_cell.angle_gamma   90.00
#
_symmetry.space_group_name_H-M   'P 1'
#
loop_
_entity.id
_entity.type
_entity.pdbx_description
1 polymer ?
#
loop_
_entity_poly.entity_id
_entity_poly.type
_entity_poly.pdbx_seq_one_letter_code
_entity_poly.pdbx_strand_id
1 'polypeptide(L)'
;GRPEEENYIHANWATAGKQRYICCQGPLGHTIDDFWYMVATEKVGAIIMLCDLVEEGQRKCAEYWPRNDGDRARYGEVDVENISVGQSTLPKVHVTILRITYNKKSHLLNHYNFLGFPDNGIPDDQIIPIKLLDLAKDCVKPVYGSAASEQEISPIIVHCSAGIGRTGVLIAIDMARARLQEGTTVLSVPKLVEELRNLRTHAIQGPSQYLYLYGCILQLCVECGYLEDSISIRKWQEKCHAFLVEYKEAVLNR
;
A
#
# COMPACT_ATOMS: atom_id res chain seq x y z
N GLY A 1 -13.87 -23.94 -7.04
CA GLY A 1 -12.58 -23.25 -7.08
C GLY A 1 -12.07 -23.32 -8.50
N ARG A 2 -11.24 -22.36 -8.92
CA ARG A 2 -10.59 -22.40 -10.24
C ARG A 2 -9.57 -23.56 -10.29
N PRO A 3 -9.27 -24.10 -11.49
CA PRO A 3 -8.21 -25.10 -11.67
C PRO A 3 -6.89 -24.62 -11.06
N GLU A 4 -6.05 -25.54 -10.57
CA GLU A 4 -4.77 -25.21 -9.93
C GLU A 4 -3.82 -24.44 -10.87
N GLU A 5 -3.90 -24.73 -12.17
CA GLU A 5 -3.16 -24.06 -13.24
C GLU A 5 -3.61 -22.60 -13.47
N GLU A 6 -4.80 -22.21 -12.99
CA GLU A 6 -5.37 -20.86 -13.08
C GLU A 6 -5.35 -20.11 -11.73
N ASN A 7 -4.70 -20.67 -10.71
CA ASN A 7 -4.64 -20.07 -9.37
C ASN A 7 -3.44 -19.13 -9.15
N TYR A 8 -2.64 -18.87 -10.19
CA TYR A 8 -1.51 -17.95 -10.07
C TYR A 8 -1.94 -16.49 -10.19
N ILE A 9 -1.55 -15.69 -9.21
CA ILE A 9 -1.53 -14.23 -9.30
C ILE A 9 -0.20 -13.73 -8.73
N HIS A 10 0.37 -12.68 -9.34
CA HIS A 10 1.65 -12.14 -8.87
C HIS A 10 1.47 -11.28 -7.61
N ALA A 11 1.28 -11.96 -6.48
CA ALA A 11 1.07 -11.39 -5.16
C ALA A 11 1.78 -12.21 -4.07
N ASN A 12 2.14 -11.55 -2.98
CA ASN A 12 2.70 -12.20 -1.79
C ASN A 12 2.03 -11.66 -0.52
N TRP A 13 1.88 -12.53 0.47
CA TRP A 13 1.46 -12.12 1.81
C TRP A 13 2.58 -11.38 2.53
N ALA A 14 2.21 -10.36 3.27
CA ALA A 14 3.06 -9.72 4.28
C ALA A 14 2.24 -9.46 5.55
N THR A 15 2.91 -9.32 6.68
CA THR A 15 2.25 -9.10 7.98
C THR A 15 3.01 -8.02 8.75
N ALA A 16 2.26 -7.10 9.36
CA ALA A 16 2.78 -6.13 10.31
C ALA A 16 1.91 -6.14 11.57
N GLY A 17 2.43 -6.72 12.65
CA GLY A 17 1.67 -6.98 13.87
C GLY A 17 0.48 -7.90 13.57
N LYS A 18 -0.73 -7.42 13.85
CA LYS A 18 -1.98 -8.16 13.57
C LYS A 18 -2.54 -7.92 12.17
N GLN A 19 -2.05 -6.91 11.44
CA GLN A 19 -2.58 -6.57 10.12
C GLN A 19 -1.90 -7.42 9.05
N ARG A 20 -2.72 -8.08 8.22
CA ARG A 20 -2.28 -8.82 7.04
C ARG A 20 -2.37 -7.95 5.79
N TYR A 21 -1.41 -8.14 4.90
CA TYR A 21 -1.29 -7.43 3.63
C TYR A 21 -1.12 -8.39 2.47
N ILE A 22 -1.65 -7.99 1.32
CA ILE A 22 -1.35 -8.63 0.03
C ILE A 22 -0.58 -7.61 -0.80
N CYS A 23 0.70 -7.90 -1.04
CA CYS A 23 1.58 -7.08 -1.88
C CYS A 23 1.55 -7.65 -3.30
N CYS A 24 1.02 -6.91 -4.28
CA CYS A 24 0.90 -7.41 -5.65
C CYS A 24 1.34 -6.37 -6.68
N GLN A 25 1.56 -6.83 -7.92
CA GLN A 25 1.71 -5.92 -9.05
C GLN A 25 0.40 -5.18 -9.34
N GLY A 26 0.49 -4.04 -10.01
CA GLY A 26 -0.65 -3.38 -10.62
C GLY A 26 -1.29 -4.30 -11.66
N PRO A 27 -2.63 -4.45 -11.67
CA PRO A 27 -3.29 -5.32 -12.63
C PRO A 27 -2.88 -5.03 -14.08
N LEU A 28 -2.64 -6.08 -14.84
CA LEU A 28 -2.49 -6.03 -16.30
C LEU A 28 -3.85 -6.30 -16.93
N GLY A 29 -4.04 -5.91 -18.20
CA GLY A 29 -5.34 -6.07 -18.87
C GLY A 29 -5.88 -7.51 -18.82
N HIS A 30 -5.00 -8.50 -18.88
CA HIS A 30 -5.36 -9.93 -18.82
C HIS A 30 -5.40 -10.52 -17.39
N THR A 31 -5.08 -9.75 -16.34
CA THR A 31 -5.08 -10.22 -14.94
C THR A 31 -6.08 -9.46 -14.06
N ILE A 32 -6.95 -8.61 -14.63
CA ILE A 32 -7.94 -7.85 -13.87
C ILE A 32 -8.95 -8.80 -13.19
N ASP A 33 -9.40 -9.82 -13.92
CA ASP A 33 -10.35 -10.80 -13.39
C ASP A 33 -9.75 -11.60 -12.23
N ASP A 34 -8.46 -11.96 -12.31
CA ASP A 34 -7.73 -12.65 -11.24
C ASP A 34 -7.55 -11.75 -10.02
N PHE A 35 -7.26 -10.46 -10.25
CA PHE A 35 -7.14 -9.48 -9.18
C PHE A 35 -8.45 -9.35 -8.40
N TRP A 36 -9.58 -9.18 -9.06
CA TRP A 36 -10.87 -9.09 -8.38
C TRP A 36 -11.31 -10.39 -7.75
N TYR A 37 -11.00 -11.53 -8.37
CA TYR A 37 -11.20 -12.83 -7.76
C TYR A 37 -10.47 -12.91 -6.41
N MET A 38 -9.17 -12.57 -6.37
CA MET A 38 -8.38 -12.51 -5.13
C MET A 38 -8.98 -11.53 -4.11
N VAL A 39 -9.37 -10.32 -4.52
CA VAL A 39 -10.00 -9.33 -3.62
C VAL A 39 -11.25 -9.92 -2.95
N ALA A 40 -12.08 -10.62 -3.72
CA ALA A 40 -13.33 -11.20 -3.24
C ALA A 40 -13.10 -12.44 -2.34
N THR A 41 -12.22 -13.37 -2.74
CA THR A 41 -11.97 -14.60 -1.98
C THR A 41 -11.24 -14.34 -0.67
N GLU A 42 -10.28 -13.41 -0.68
CA GLU A 42 -9.53 -13.01 0.52
C GLU A 42 -10.28 -12.01 1.40
N LYS A 43 -11.51 -11.62 1.02
CA LYS A 43 -12.37 -10.69 1.76
C LYS A 43 -11.64 -9.38 2.11
N VAL A 44 -10.91 -8.86 1.12
CA VAL A 44 -10.14 -7.63 1.25
C VAL A 44 -11.06 -6.47 1.62
N GLY A 45 -10.66 -5.71 2.64
CA GLY A 45 -11.42 -4.57 3.13
C GLY A 45 -10.90 -3.21 2.65
N ALA A 46 -9.66 -3.14 2.19
CA ALA A 46 -9.10 -1.94 1.59
C ALA A 46 -8.03 -2.25 0.53
N ILE A 47 -7.91 -1.36 -0.45
CA ILE A 47 -6.88 -1.37 -1.49
C ILE A 47 -6.14 -0.05 -1.41
N ILE A 48 -4.81 -0.09 -1.36
CA ILE A 48 -3.94 1.09 -1.49
C ILE A 48 -3.19 0.97 -2.82
N MET A 49 -3.56 1.82 -3.76
CA MET A 49 -2.92 2.02 -5.06
C MET A 49 -1.92 3.17 -4.96
N LEU A 50 -0.64 2.89 -5.21
CA LEU A 50 0.47 3.85 -5.05
C LEU A 50 1.01 4.34 -6.40
N CYS A 51 0.23 4.26 -7.48
CA CYS A 51 0.62 4.71 -8.81
C CYS A 51 -0.59 5.25 -9.57
N ASP A 52 -0.34 6.08 -10.58
CA ASP A 52 -1.36 6.38 -11.59
C ASP A 52 -1.43 5.24 -12.63
N LEU A 53 -2.39 5.28 -13.55
CA LEU A 53 -2.46 4.35 -14.68
C LEU A 53 -1.30 4.56 -15.65
N VAL A 54 -0.94 5.82 -15.87
CA VAL A 54 0.14 6.25 -16.77
C VAL A 54 0.96 7.32 -16.07
N GLU A 55 2.28 7.12 -15.99
CA GLU A 55 3.22 8.09 -15.43
C GLU A 55 4.34 8.31 -16.45
N GLU A 56 4.67 9.57 -16.75
CA GLU A 56 5.74 9.92 -17.70
C GLU A 56 5.58 9.22 -19.08
N GLY A 57 4.33 9.07 -19.54
CA GLY A 57 4.00 8.39 -20.80
C GLY A 57 4.08 6.87 -20.76
N GLN A 58 4.47 6.27 -19.64
CA GLN A 58 4.55 4.82 -19.46
C GLN A 58 3.34 4.28 -18.71
N ARG A 59 2.75 3.21 -19.21
CA ARG A 59 1.67 2.50 -18.52
C ARG A 59 2.21 1.81 -17.27
N LYS A 60 1.65 2.14 -16.10
CA LYS A 60 2.03 1.59 -14.80
C LYS A 60 1.02 0.57 -14.28
N CYS A 61 -0.26 0.77 -14.58
CA CYS A 61 -1.36 -0.09 -14.12
C CYS A 61 -2.50 -0.06 -15.14
N ALA A 62 -3.23 -1.17 -15.28
CA ALA A 62 -4.52 -1.14 -15.98
C ALA A 62 -5.57 -0.41 -15.15
N GLU A 63 -6.55 0.18 -15.82
CA GLU A 63 -7.78 0.58 -15.17
C GLU A 63 -8.56 -0.68 -14.81
N TYR A 64 -8.77 -0.90 -13.51
CA TYR A 64 -9.40 -2.12 -13.02
C TYR A 64 -10.65 -1.85 -12.18
N TRP A 65 -11.15 -0.62 -12.08
CA TRP A 65 -12.35 -0.32 -11.29
C TRP A 65 -13.26 0.66 -12.04
N PRO A 66 -14.60 0.62 -11.82
CA PRO A 66 -15.51 1.63 -12.33
C PRO A 66 -15.19 3.01 -11.74
N ARG A 67 -14.96 4.02 -12.59
CA ARG A 67 -14.42 5.33 -12.15
C ARG A 67 -15.43 6.28 -11.56
N ASN A 68 -16.64 6.34 -12.10
CA ASN A 68 -17.61 7.36 -11.71
C ASN A 68 -18.61 6.79 -10.71
N ASP A 69 -19.15 7.66 -9.87
CA ASP A 69 -20.20 7.30 -8.92
C ASP A 69 -21.39 6.65 -9.64
N GLY A 70 -21.81 5.47 -9.16
CA GLY A 70 -22.86 4.65 -9.74
C GLY A 70 -22.43 3.73 -10.89
N ASP A 71 -21.20 3.87 -11.42
CA ASP A 71 -20.70 2.99 -12.48
C ASP A 71 -20.55 1.55 -11.95
N ARG A 72 -20.82 0.59 -12.83
CA ARG A 72 -20.70 -0.84 -12.55
C ARG A 72 -19.91 -1.53 -13.64
N ALA A 73 -19.05 -2.45 -13.23
CA ALA A 73 -18.30 -3.31 -14.13
C ALA A 73 -18.26 -4.73 -13.55
N ARG A 74 -18.22 -5.71 -14.44
CA ARG A 74 -18.05 -7.12 -14.07
C ARG A 74 -16.68 -7.59 -14.53
N TYR A 75 -15.92 -8.17 -13.60
CA TYR A 75 -14.59 -8.72 -13.82
C TYR A 75 -14.63 -10.21 -13.47
N GLY A 76 -14.68 -11.05 -14.50
CA GLY A 76 -15.00 -12.47 -14.37
C GLY A 76 -16.31 -12.72 -13.61
N GLU A 77 -16.20 -13.27 -12.39
CA GLU A 77 -17.33 -13.61 -11.52
C GLU A 77 -17.64 -12.55 -10.46
N VAL A 78 -16.91 -11.44 -10.44
CA VAL A 78 -17.03 -10.39 -9.43
C VAL A 78 -17.68 -9.16 -10.05
N ASP A 79 -18.83 -8.77 -9.51
CA ASP A 79 -19.47 -7.49 -9.86
C ASP A 79 -18.91 -6.39 -8.94
N VAL A 80 -18.44 -5.30 -9.53
CA VAL A 80 -17.87 -4.15 -8.82
C VAL A 80 -18.69 -2.92 -9.17
N GLU A 81 -19.18 -2.23 -8.13
CA GLU A 81 -19.94 -0.99 -8.22
C GLU A 81 -19.18 0.11 -7.49
N ASN A 82 -19.07 1.27 -8.13
CA ASN A 82 -18.59 2.49 -7.48
C ASN A 82 -19.76 3.14 -6.73
N ILE A 83 -19.60 3.28 -5.42
CA ILE A 83 -20.62 3.81 -4.51
C ILE A 83 -20.42 5.29 -4.23
N SER A 84 -19.17 5.75 -4.26
CA SER A 84 -18.82 7.15 -4.14
C SER A 84 -17.36 7.38 -4.50
N VAL A 85 -17.10 8.56 -5.03
CA VAL A 85 -15.75 9.08 -5.30
C VAL A 85 -15.56 10.34 -4.48
N GLY A 86 -14.44 10.44 -3.78
CA GLY A 86 -14.12 11.61 -2.96
C GLY A 86 -12.61 11.87 -2.89
N GLN A 87 -12.29 13.08 -2.46
CA GLN A 87 -10.94 13.41 -2.04
C GLN A 87 -10.78 13.04 -0.55
N SER A 88 -9.69 12.35 -0.22
CA SER A 88 -9.34 12.11 1.18
C SER A 88 -8.95 13.43 1.86
N THR A 89 -8.93 13.45 3.19
CA THR A 89 -8.33 14.54 3.96
C THR A 89 -6.82 14.64 3.74
N LEU A 90 -6.18 13.56 3.24
CA LEU A 90 -4.77 13.54 2.90
C LEU A 90 -4.51 14.14 1.50
N PRO A 91 -3.52 15.04 1.35
CA PRO A 91 -3.17 15.61 0.06
C PRO A 91 -2.82 14.55 -0.99
N LYS A 92 -3.27 14.74 -2.24
CA LYS A 92 -3.01 13.85 -3.38
C LYS A 92 -3.50 12.40 -3.17
N VAL A 93 -4.41 12.16 -2.22
CA VAL A 93 -5.06 10.86 -2.01
C VAL A 93 -6.53 10.96 -2.41
N HIS A 94 -6.93 10.16 -3.38
CA HIS A 94 -8.33 9.95 -3.74
C HIS A 94 -8.86 8.70 -3.04
N VAL A 95 -10.11 8.73 -2.62
CA VAL A 95 -10.79 7.58 -2.04
C VAL A 95 -12.03 7.26 -2.86
N THR A 96 -12.19 5.99 -3.21
CA THR A 96 -13.38 5.46 -3.85
C THR A 96 -13.95 4.35 -2.98
N ILE A 97 -15.24 4.42 -2.65
CA ILE A 97 -15.92 3.33 -1.95
C ILE A 97 -16.46 2.38 -3.02
N LEU A 98 -16.03 1.12 -2.97
CA LEU A 98 -16.45 0.10 -3.91
C LEU A 98 -17.31 -0.93 -3.20
N ARG A 99 -18.43 -1.31 -3.82
CA ARG A 99 -19.18 -2.51 -3.45
C ARG A 99 -18.75 -3.63 -4.37
N ILE A 100 -18.26 -4.72 -3.78
CA ILE A 100 -17.98 -5.93 -4.54
C ILE A 100 -19.02 -6.98 -4.21
N THR A 101 -19.44 -7.74 -5.23
CA THR A 101 -20.38 -8.85 -5.09
C THR A 101 -19.80 -10.09 -5.75
N TYR A 102 -19.69 -11.16 -4.97
CA TYR A 102 -19.21 -12.46 -5.42
C TYR A 102 -20.00 -13.55 -4.69
N ASN A 103 -20.46 -14.58 -5.41
CA ASN A 103 -21.28 -15.67 -4.85
C ASN A 103 -22.47 -15.19 -4.00
N LYS A 104 -23.20 -14.17 -4.50
CA LYS A 104 -24.37 -13.54 -3.83
C LYS A 104 -24.05 -12.89 -2.48
N LYS A 105 -22.78 -12.73 -2.13
CA LYS A 105 -22.34 -11.98 -0.95
C LYS A 105 -21.73 -10.68 -1.42
N SER A 106 -22.07 -9.60 -0.73
CA SER A 106 -21.55 -8.28 -1.03
C SER A 106 -20.91 -7.67 0.20
N HIS A 107 -19.80 -6.96 0.00
CA HIS A 107 -19.22 -6.10 1.02
C HIS A 107 -18.67 -4.82 0.39
N LEU A 108 -18.47 -3.82 1.24
CA LEU A 108 -17.83 -2.56 0.87
C LEU A 108 -16.34 -2.65 1.16
N LEU A 109 -15.53 -2.06 0.30
CA LEU A 109 -14.11 -1.82 0.54
C LEU A 109 -13.74 -0.40 0.12
N ASN A 110 -12.70 0.14 0.75
CA ASN A 110 -12.15 1.44 0.38
C ASN A 110 -10.97 1.26 -0.58
N HIS A 111 -11.02 1.92 -1.72
CA HIS A 111 -9.92 2.03 -2.66
C HIS A 111 -9.27 3.41 -2.50
N TYR A 112 -8.06 3.43 -1.95
CA TYR A 112 -7.25 4.62 -1.81
C TYR A 112 -6.23 4.69 -2.95
N ASN A 113 -6.27 5.76 -3.74
CA ASN A 113 -5.30 6.03 -4.78
C ASN A 113 -4.41 7.21 -4.36
N PHE A 114 -3.15 6.93 -4.00
CA PHE A 114 -2.18 7.93 -3.60
C PHE A 114 -1.28 8.34 -4.78
N LEU A 115 -1.62 9.48 -5.37
CA LEU A 115 -0.92 10.06 -6.54
C LEU A 115 0.30 10.90 -6.15
N GLY A 116 0.59 11.02 -4.85
CA GLY A 116 1.77 11.73 -4.35
C GLY A 116 3.04 10.89 -4.26
N PHE A 117 3.02 9.63 -4.70
CA PHE A 117 4.20 8.76 -4.73
C PHE A 117 4.70 8.51 -6.16
N PRO A 118 5.65 9.33 -6.67
CA PRO A 118 6.15 9.22 -8.04
C PRO A 118 6.95 7.92 -8.26
N ASP A 119 6.93 7.37 -9.48
CA ASP A 119 7.70 6.15 -9.81
C ASP A 119 9.22 6.33 -9.62
N ASN A 120 9.75 7.43 -10.15
CA ASN A 120 11.17 7.81 -10.06
C ASN A 120 11.41 8.85 -8.94
N GLY A 121 10.92 8.58 -7.74
CA GLY A 121 11.12 9.50 -6.62
C GLY A 121 10.51 9.03 -5.30
N ILE A 122 10.24 10.01 -4.45
CA ILE A 122 9.69 9.84 -3.11
C ILE A 122 8.61 10.89 -2.86
N PRO A 123 7.62 10.63 -1.99
CA PRO A 123 6.66 11.65 -1.58
C PRO A 123 7.35 12.80 -0.82
N ASP A 124 6.82 14.00 -0.97
CA ASP A 124 7.36 15.20 -0.32
C ASP A 124 7.27 15.11 1.22
N ASP A 125 6.22 14.46 1.70
CA ASP A 125 5.83 14.42 3.11
C ASP A 125 5.89 12.99 3.65
N GLN A 126 6.51 12.81 4.82
CA GLN A 126 6.69 11.51 5.48
C GLN A 126 5.49 11.07 6.33
N ILE A 127 4.60 12.00 6.68
CA ILE A 127 3.37 11.77 7.46
C ILE A 127 2.28 11.17 6.58
N ILE A 128 2.17 11.57 5.31
CA ILE A 128 1.12 11.07 4.41
C ILE A 128 1.05 9.53 4.34
N PRO A 129 2.15 8.78 4.07
CA PRO A 129 2.06 7.32 4.05
C PRO A 129 1.68 6.70 5.40
N ILE A 130 2.09 7.33 6.52
CA ILE A 130 1.74 6.89 7.88
C ILE A 130 0.24 7.02 8.10
N LYS A 131 -0.34 8.18 7.77
CA LYS A 131 -1.79 8.43 7.92
C LYS A 131 -2.63 7.66 6.92
N LEU A 132 -2.11 7.40 5.72
CA LEU A 132 -2.78 6.55 4.73
C LEU A 132 -2.94 5.11 5.26
N LEU A 133 -1.90 4.58 5.93
CA LEU A 133 -2.00 3.30 6.62
C LEU A 133 -3.04 3.33 7.75
N ASP A 134 -3.13 4.43 8.51
CA ASP A 134 -4.17 4.59 9.55
C ASP A 134 -5.57 4.53 8.94
N LEU A 135 -5.84 5.33 7.89
CA LEU A 135 -7.13 5.34 7.20
C LEU A 135 -7.52 3.96 6.65
N ALA A 136 -6.56 3.22 6.07
CA ALA A 136 -6.82 1.90 5.54
C ALA A 136 -7.07 0.85 6.65
N LYS A 137 -6.41 0.98 7.80
CA LYS A 137 -6.61 0.10 8.96
C LYS A 137 -7.92 0.38 9.69
N ASP A 138 -8.32 1.65 9.78
CA ASP A 138 -9.55 2.04 10.47
C ASP A 138 -10.82 1.58 9.72
N CYS A 139 -10.71 1.32 8.41
CA CYS A 139 -11.85 0.89 7.60
C CYS A 139 -11.97 -0.64 7.43
N VAL A 140 -10.95 -1.42 7.76
CA VAL A 140 -11.03 -2.89 7.71
C VAL A 140 -11.74 -3.46 8.94
N LYS A 141 -12.54 -4.51 8.71
CA LYS A 141 -13.37 -5.14 9.74
C LYS A 141 -12.80 -6.51 10.13
N PRO A 142 -13.18 -7.06 11.31
CA PRO A 142 -12.94 -8.46 11.61
C PRO A 142 -13.62 -9.37 10.57
N VAL A 143 -12.89 -10.37 10.10
CA VAL A 143 -13.34 -11.42 9.21
C VAL A 143 -13.93 -12.54 10.05
N TYR A 144 -15.26 -12.66 10.04
CA TYR A 144 -15.92 -13.80 10.66
C TYR A 144 -15.82 -15.03 9.74
N GLY A 145 -15.28 -16.14 10.27
CA GLY A 145 -15.42 -17.47 9.64
C GLY A 145 -14.16 -18.32 9.40
N SER A 146 -12.99 -18.05 9.99
CA SER A 146 -11.92 -19.07 10.08
C SER A 146 -12.09 -19.88 11.38
N ALA A 147 -11.84 -21.20 11.31
CA ALA A 147 -12.01 -22.14 12.42
C ALA A 147 -10.93 -22.00 13.52
N ALA A 148 -10.04 -21.01 13.40
CA ALA A 148 -9.00 -20.70 14.37
C ALA A 148 -9.45 -19.53 15.26
N SER A 149 -9.22 -19.68 16.55
CA SER A 149 -9.74 -18.88 17.66
C SER A 149 -9.17 -17.46 17.79
N GLU A 150 -8.83 -16.78 16.69
CA GLU A 150 -8.43 -15.37 16.68
C GLU A 150 -9.20 -14.61 15.60
N GLN A 151 -9.74 -13.43 15.95
CA GLN A 151 -10.44 -12.54 15.02
C GLN A 151 -9.45 -12.03 13.97
N GLU A 152 -9.37 -12.70 12.81
CA GLU A 152 -8.55 -12.22 11.69
C GLU A 152 -9.13 -10.91 11.15
N ILE A 153 -8.31 -9.88 10.99
CA ILE A 153 -8.72 -8.59 10.41
C ILE A 153 -8.67 -8.72 8.87
N SER A 154 -9.63 -8.11 8.17
CA SER A 154 -9.65 -8.11 6.70
C SER A 154 -8.29 -7.63 6.14
N PRO A 155 -7.73 -8.34 5.15
CA PRO A 155 -6.45 -7.95 4.59
C PRO A 155 -6.56 -6.67 3.79
N ILE A 156 -5.44 -5.96 3.70
CA ILE A 156 -5.27 -4.76 2.88
C ILE A 156 -4.39 -5.10 1.69
N ILE A 157 -4.84 -4.83 0.47
CA ILE A 157 -3.98 -4.90 -0.70
C ILE A 157 -3.14 -3.62 -0.78
N VAL A 158 -1.85 -3.75 -1.04
CA VAL A 158 -0.98 -2.62 -1.40
C VAL A 158 -0.29 -2.94 -2.72
N HIS A 159 -0.48 -2.09 -3.71
CA HIS A 159 0.17 -2.24 -5.01
C HIS A 159 0.66 -0.91 -5.57
N CYS A 160 1.59 -1.00 -6.52
CA CYS A 160 1.99 0.11 -7.37
C CYS A 160 1.99 -0.41 -8.83
N SER A 161 3.08 -0.23 -9.58
CA SER A 161 3.27 -0.89 -10.86
C SER A 161 3.82 -2.32 -10.68
N ALA A 162 5.08 -2.50 -10.29
CA ALA A 162 5.66 -3.84 -10.06
C ALA A 162 5.32 -4.45 -8.69
N GLY A 163 4.75 -3.67 -7.76
CA GLY A 163 4.41 -4.15 -6.42
C GLY A 163 5.62 -4.43 -5.52
N ILE A 164 6.73 -3.70 -5.72
CA ILE A 164 7.99 -3.90 -4.99
C ILE A 164 8.53 -2.61 -4.35
N GLY A 165 8.69 -1.53 -5.12
CA GLY A 165 9.35 -0.30 -4.64
C GLY A 165 8.47 0.49 -3.68
N ARG A 166 7.47 1.20 -4.22
CA ARG A 166 6.51 2.01 -3.46
C ARG A 166 5.72 1.18 -2.45
N THR A 167 5.24 0.01 -2.89
CA THR A 167 4.60 -1.00 -2.02
C THR A 167 5.52 -1.38 -0.86
N GLY A 168 6.79 -1.71 -1.13
CA GLY A 168 7.72 -2.12 -0.09
C GLY A 168 7.99 -1.03 0.94
N VAL A 169 8.07 0.25 0.53
CA VAL A 169 8.18 1.37 1.46
C VAL A 169 7.00 1.41 2.42
N LEU A 170 5.77 1.34 1.90
CA LEU A 170 4.58 1.44 2.73
C LEU A 170 4.47 0.27 3.73
N ILE A 171 4.78 -0.94 3.29
CA ILE A 171 4.77 -2.13 4.15
C ILE A 171 5.89 -2.06 5.20
N ALA A 172 7.09 -1.60 4.85
CA ALA A 172 8.19 -1.45 5.80
C ALA A 172 7.85 -0.41 6.89
N ILE A 173 7.19 0.70 6.54
CA ILE A 173 6.72 1.69 7.54
C ILE A 173 5.81 1.00 8.56
N ASP A 174 4.89 0.17 8.09
CA ASP A 174 3.93 -0.48 8.97
C ASP A 174 4.55 -1.61 9.80
N MET A 175 5.47 -2.38 9.21
CA MET A 175 6.27 -3.37 9.95
C MET A 175 7.07 -2.67 11.07
N ALA A 176 7.70 -1.52 10.78
CA ALA A 176 8.38 -0.72 11.80
C ALA A 176 7.43 -0.27 12.92
N ARG A 177 6.23 0.22 12.57
CA ARG A 177 5.19 0.60 13.53
C ARG A 177 4.81 -0.56 14.45
N ALA A 178 4.57 -1.73 13.88
CA ALA A 178 4.23 -2.92 14.66
C ALA A 178 5.34 -3.27 15.67
N ARG A 179 6.62 -3.28 15.22
CA ARG A 179 7.76 -3.56 16.12
C ARG A 179 7.85 -2.56 17.26
N LEU A 180 7.66 -1.26 16.98
CA LEU A 180 7.67 -0.21 18.00
C LEU A 180 6.53 -0.44 19.01
N GLN A 181 5.31 -0.69 18.55
CA GLN A 181 4.14 -0.97 19.40
C GLN A 181 4.29 -2.23 20.25
N GLU A 182 5.05 -3.23 19.77
CA GLU A 182 5.42 -4.43 20.53
C GLU A 182 6.54 -4.19 21.56
N GLY A 183 7.05 -2.95 21.68
CA GLY A 183 8.06 -2.56 22.65
C GLY A 183 9.50 -2.67 22.17
N THR A 184 9.74 -2.83 20.86
CA THR A 184 11.10 -2.82 20.30
C THR A 184 11.76 -1.46 20.51
N THR A 185 12.85 -1.40 21.28
CA THR A 185 13.59 -0.16 21.59
C THR A 185 14.71 0.15 20.60
N VAL A 186 15.18 -0.85 19.84
CA VAL A 186 16.21 -0.69 18.81
C VAL A 186 15.72 -1.28 17.50
N LEU A 187 15.33 -0.41 16.56
CA LEU A 187 14.84 -0.80 15.25
C LEU A 187 15.97 -0.75 14.21
N SER A 188 16.29 -1.89 13.59
CA SER A 188 17.26 -1.97 12.51
C SER A 188 16.55 -1.93 11.15
N VAL A 189 16.61 -0.78 10.47
CA VAL A 189 16.05 -0.62 9.12
C VAL A 189 16.65 -1.63 8.11
N PRO A 190 17.97 -1.92 8.10
CA PRO A 190 18.52 -2.95 7.21
C PRO A 190 17.88 -4.33 7.40
N LYS A 191 17.72 -4.77 8.65
CA LYS A 191 17.08 -6.06 8.97
C LYS A 191 15.60 -6.07 8.60
N LEU A 192 14.90 -4.96 8.83
CA LEU A 192 13.50 -4.79 8.43
C LEU A 192 13.32 -4.97 6.91
N VAL A 193 14.21 -4.38 6.11
CA VAL A 193 14.18 -4.49 4.64
C VAL A 193 14.58 -5.89 4.18
N GLU A 194 15.54 -6.53 4.86
CA GLU A 194 15.89 -7.94 4.61
C GLU A 194 14.69 -8.87 4.87
N GLU A 195 14.01 -8.74 6.01
CA GLU A 195 12.78 -9.46 6.33
C GLU A 195 11.71 -9.24 5.26
N LEU A 196 11.48 -7.99 4.86
CA LEU A 196 10.50 -7.68 3.82
C LEU A 196 10.88 -8.30 2.46
N ARG A 197 12.17 -8.34 2.12
CA ARG A 197 12.65 -8.96 0.87
C ARG A 197 12.50 -10.48 0.85
N ASN A 198 12.45 -11.13 2.01
CA ASN A 198 12.10 -12.55 2.13
C ASN A 198 10.60 -12.80 1.87
N LEU A 199 9.74 -11.80 2.11
CA LEU A 199 8.31 -11.86 1.81
C LEU A 199 7.99 -11.45 0.37
N ARG A 200 8.67 -10.43 -0.14
CA ARG A 200 8.49 -9.86 -1.48
C ARG A 200 9.84 -9.48 -2.08
N THR A 201 10.33 -10.30 -3.01
CA THR A 201 11.66 -10.12 -3.63
C THR A 201 11.81 -8.72 -4.22
N HIS A 202 13.00 -8.12 -4.04
CA HIS A 202 13.34 -6.76 -4.49
C HIS A 202 12.50 -5.61 -3.88
N ALA A 203 11.78 -5.85 -2.77
CA ALA A 203 11.14 -4.77 -2.03
C ALA A 203 12.12 -3.64 -1.69
N ILE A 204 11.65 -2.39 -1.87
CA ILE A 204 12.46 -1.16 -1.81
C ILE A 204 13.61 -1.21 -2.83
N GLN A 205 13.31 -0.71 -4.03
CA GLN A 205 14.13 -0.93 -5.23
C GLN A 205 15.25 0.10 -5.37
N GLY A 206 15.03 1.33 -4.89
CA GLY A 206 15.96 2.44 -5.09
C GLY A 206 16.59 2.97 -3.79
N PRO A 207 17.82 3.53 -3.85
CA PRO A 207 18.44 4.21 -2.71
C PRO A 207 17.57 5.34 -2.13
N SER A 208 16.88 6.10 -2.98
CA SER A 208 15.99 7.18 -2.55
C SER A 208 14.83 6.68 -1.69
N GLN A 209 14.21 5.56 -2.08
CA GLN A 209 13.14 4.91 -1.31
C GLN A 209 13.67 4.39 0.04
N TYR A 210 14.89 3.84 0.04
CA TYR A 210 15.55 3.35 1.26
C TYR A 210 15.83 4.48 2.25
N LEU A 211 16.36 5.62 1.79
CA LEU A 211 16.57 6.81 2.63
C LEU A 211 15.26 7.45 3.08
N TYR A 212 14.26 7.52 2.20
CA TYR A 212 12.93 8.02 2.57
C TYR A 212 12.28 7.19 3.67
N LEU A 213 12.46 5.87 3.66
CA LEU A 213 12.00 4.99 4.74
C LEU A 213 12.57 5.40 6.11
N TYR A 214 13.84 5.80 6.20
CA TYR A 214 14.38 6.33 7.47
C TYR A 214 13.64 7.58 7.92
N GLY A 215 13.32 8.48 7.00
CA GLY A 215 12.53 9.68 7.30
C GLY A 215 11.13 9.36 7.82
N CYS A 216 10.44 8.39 7.20
CA CYS A 216 9.15 7.91 7.69
C CYS A 216 9.24 7.25 9.06
N ILE A 217 10.27 6.44 9.31
CA ILE A 217 10.47 5.79 10.61
C ILE A 217 10.77 6.81 11.70
N LEU A 218 11.59 7.82 11.43
CA LEU A 218 11.84 8.91 12.38
C LEU A 218 10.56 9.70 12.67
N GLN A 219 9.79 10.03 11.64
CA GLN A 219 8.50 10.70 11.79
C GLN A 219 7.52 9.86 12.62
N LEU A 220 7.50 8.54 12.37
CA LEU A 220 6.69 7.60 13.13
C LEU A 220 7.11 7.54 14.60
N CYS A 221 8.40 7.54 14.90
CA CYS A 221 8.90 7.60 16.28
C CYS A 221 8.47 8.90 16.99
N VAL A 222 8.41 10.02 16.28
CA VAL A 222 7.87 11.28 16.81
C VAL A 222 6.37 11.17 17.08
N GLU A 223 5.58 10.68 16.11
CA GLU A 223 4.12 10.51 16.26
C GLU A 223 3.75 9.55 17.41
N CYS A 224 4.56 8.51 17.63
CA CYS A 224 4.36 7.55 18.72
C CYS A 224 4.98 7.99 20.05
N GLY A 225 5.63 9.15 20.13
CA GLY A 225 6.21 9.70 21.35
C GLY A 225 7.52 9.02 21.81
N TYR A 226 8.19 8.24 20.96
CA TYR A 226 9.51 7.68 21.25
C TYR A 226 10.64 8.70 21.06
N LEU A 227 10.40 9.72 20.24
CA LEU A 227 11.32 10.84 20.03
C LEU A 227 10.57 12.16 20.24
N GLU A 228 11.24 13.12 20.89
CA GLU A 228 10.74 14.49 20.92
C GLU A 228 10.85 15.12 19.54
N ASP A 229 9.83 15.89 19.15
CA ASP A 229 9.87 16.71 17.94
C ASP A 229 10.89 17.85 18.11
N SER A 230 12.14 17.53 17.77
CA SER A 230 13.28 18.42 17.96
C SER A 230 13.71 19.10 16.65
N ILE A 231 14.30 20.29 16.80
CA ILE A 231 14.92 21.04 15.68
C ILE A 231 15.91 20.16 14.91
N SER A 232 16.62 19.27 15.59
CA SER A 232 17.60 18.36 14.97
C SER A 232 16.95 17.36 14.02
N ILE A 233 15.80 16.78 14.40
CA ILE A 233 15.06 15.83 13.54
C ILE A 233 14.53 16.56 12.31
N ARG A 234 13.89 17.73 12.49
CA ARG A 234 13.38 18.53 11.37
C ARG A 234 14.50 18.94 10.41
N LYS A 235 15.64 19.41 10.92
CA LYS A 235 16.82 19.73 10.11
C LYS A 235 17.37 18.52 9.36
N TRP A 236 17.35 17.33 9.97
CA TRP A 236 17.77 16.11 9.30
C TRP A 236 16.81 15.74 8.17
N GLN A 237 15.50 15.84 8.40
CA GLN A 237 14.46 15.59 7.41
C GLN A 237 14.58 16.55 6.23
N GLU A 238 14.75 17.85 6.49
CA GLU A 238 14.99 18.88 5.46
C GLU A 238 16.23 18.57 4.63
N LYS A 239 17.36 18.23 5.27
CA LYS A 239 18.60 17.87 4.57
C LYS A 239 18.45 16.60 3.74
N CYS A 240 17.76 15.59 4.27
CA CYS A 240 17.50 14.36 3.53
C CYS A 240 16.58 14.62 2.34
N HIS A 241 15.53 15.42 2.51
CA HIS A 241 14.65 15.81 1.43
C HIS A 241 15.42 16.57 0.33
N ALA A 242 16.22 17.58 0.69
CA ALA A 242 17.06 18.32 -0.25
C ALA A 242 18.01 17.39 -1.02
N PHE A 243 18.71 16.48 -0.32
CA PHE A 243 19.56 15.48 -0.96
C PHE A 243 18.79 14.58 -1.92
N LEU A 244 17.58 14.13 -1.56
CA LEU A 244 16.76 13.26 -2.40
C LEU A 244 16.27 13.97 -3.67
N VAL A 245 15.95 15.27 -3.57
CA VAL A 245 15.61 16.11 -4.73
C VAL A 245 16.81 16.27 -5.66
N GLU A 246 17.98 16.65 -5.13
CA GLU A 246 19.22 16.78 -5.92
C GLU A 246 19.64 15.45 -6.56
N TYR A 247 19.56 14.35 -5.81
CA TYR A 247 19.88 13.01 -6.33
C TYR A 247 18.95 12.63 -7.48
N LYS A 248 17.65 12.93 -7.39
CA LYS A 248 16.69 12.68 -8.47
C LYS A 248 17.07 13.44 -9.74
N GLU A 249 17.38 14.73 -9.64
CA GLU A 249 17.83 15.53 -10.78
C GLU A 249 19.12 14.97 -11.39
N ALA A 250 20.09 14.58 -10.56
CA ALA A 250 21.35 14.02 -11.03
C ALA A 250 21.20 12.66 -11.73
N VAL A 251 20.23 11.84 -11.31
CA VAL A 251 19.95 10.53 -11.94
C VAL A 251 19.14 10.70 -13.24
N LEU A 252 18.17 11.61 -13.27
CA LEU A 252 17.36 11.86 -14.47
C LEU A 252 18.15 12.54 -15.60
N ASN A 253 19.22 13.26 -15.28
CA ASN A 253 20.11 13.92 -16.24
C ASN A 253 21.24 13.01 -16.76
N ARG A 254 21.23 11.71 -16.44
CA ARG A 254 22.18 10.71 -16.97
C ARG A 254 21.48 9.76 -17.93
#